data_AF-A0A956QSC8-F1
#
_entry.id   AF-A0A956QSC8-F1
#
_cell.length_a   1.000
_cell.length_b   1.000
_cell.length_c   1.000
_cell.angle_alpha   90.00
_cell.angle_beta   90.00
_cell.angle_gamma   90.00
#
_symmetry.space_group_name_H-M   'P 1'
#
loop_
_entity.id
_entity.type
_entity.pdbx_description
1 polymer ?
#
loop_
_entity_poly.entity_id
_entity_poly.type
_entity_poly.pdbx_seq_one_letter_code
_entity_poly.pdbx_strand_id
1 'polypeptide(L)'
;MPVETFYTPQDNNSSVELLAANNMLGEVNGERSPSLITRKVKAGETIRSIGRELYMQRQGRLPSDIELKEFELDTGRRSGLHTKYERDHLHPDQKLVIKLPALTRAAGPVASTPEAAAVKPSSQKTAAKPVETVPRDTARPACSGSYDEMNMIASWVTHNEAGPKAYQAFNPNDMGNGISVGLMQWNQKRGKLPDLLEAWHDRNPNKFDRYFGRYSDDLLRTAFVKDADFNGNATLKAGMQKALADREFQGVQLSLRNEHIEESCEVARDFRFTSLRGRAIVADLINQLGKTGTRQLLSRVAPADNESQRIENLKHVSDDRINAADRVAAIEEQVRVVWRQGGQ
;
A
#
# COMPACT_ATOMS: atom_id res chain seq x y z
N MET A 1 -51.11 13.90 -12.53
CA MET A 1 -49.68 13.49 -12.57
C MET A 1 -48.95 14.42 -11.61
N PRO A 2 -48.27 13.91 -10.57
CA PRO A 2 -47.61 14.76 -9.59
C PRO A 2 -46.23 15.20 -10.11
N VAL A 3 -45.86 16.43 -9.78
CA VAL A 3 -44.65 17.12 -10.21
C VAL A 3 -43.51 16.71 -9.28
N GLU A 4 -42.47 16.07 -9.83
CA GLU A 4 -41.22 15.77 -9.11
C GLU A 4 -40.44 17.06 -8.84
N THR A 5 -40.15 17.32 -7.57
CA THR A 5 -39.27 18.39 -7.13
C THR A 5 -37.85 17.84 -7.01
N PHE A 6 -36.92 18.39 -7.80
CA PHE A 6 -35.51 18.03 -7.77
C PHE A 6 -34.83 18.59 -6.52
N TYR A 7 -34.29 17.69 -5.70
CA TYR A 7 -33.41 17.99 -4.58
C TYR A 7 -31.99 18.24 -5.12
N THR A 8 -31.43 19.42 -4.88
CA THR A 8 -30.01 19.71 -5.16
C THR A 8 -29.18 19.45 -3.89
N PRO A 9 -28.04 18.74 -3.97
CA PRO A 9 -27.19 18.54 -2.80
C PRO A 9 -26.47 19.85 -2.45
N GLN A 10 -26.52 20.26 -1.18
CA GLN A 10 -25.67 21.31 -0.64
C GLN A 10 -24.22 20.82 -0.51
N ASP A 11 -23.29 21.59 -1.09
CA ASP A 11 -21.86 21.44 -0.89
C ASP A 11 -21.48 21.74 0.58
N ASN A 12 -21.13 20.69 1.33
CA ASN A 12 -20.55 20.82 2.67
C ASN A 12 -19.07 21.17 2.58
N ASN A 13 -18.77 22.44 2.30
CA ASN A 13 -17.43 23.00 2.43
C ASN A 13 -17.16 23.31 3.91
N SER A 14 -16.71 22.31 4.68
CA SER A 14 -16.34 22.48 6.10
C SER A 14 -14.87 22.91 6.21
N SER A 15 -14.69 24.22 6.36
CA SER A 15 -13.46 24.90 6.73
C SER A 15 -12.90 24.34 8.05
N VAL A 16 -11.60 24.06 8.09
CA VAL A 16 -10.87 23.92 9.36
C VAL A 16 -10.92 25.28 10.05
N GLU A 17 -11.80 25.48 11.02
CA GLU A 17 -11.70 26.59 11.96
C GLU A 17 -10.45 26.40 12.81
N LEU A 18 -9.33 26.91 12.30
CA LEU A 18 -8.19 27.30 13.13
C LEU A 18 -8.70 28.42 14.05
N LEU A 19 -9.19 28.04 15.24
CA LEU A 19 -9.28 28.95 16.37
C LEU A 19 -7.85 29.41 16.69
N ALA A 20 -7.41 30.45 15.98
CA ALA A 20 -6.25 31.24 16.33
C ALA A 20 -6.60 32.03 17.60
N ALA A 21 -6.49 31.36 18.75
CA ALA A 21 -6.32 32.08 20.00
C ALA A 21 -4.98 32.82 19.90
N ASN A 22 -5.05 34.13 19.65
CA ASN A 22 -3.94 35.06 19.74
C ASN A 22 -3.41 35.05 21.19
N ASN A 23 -2.54 34.09 21.49
CA ASN A 23 -1.65 34.20 22.65
C ASN A 23 -0.43 35.02 22.20
N MET A 24 -0.52 36.34 22.38
CA MET A 24 0.65 37.19 22.53
C MET A 24 1.38 36.77 23.80
N LEU A 25 2.42 35.95 23.67
CA LEU A 25 3.43 35.75 24.71
C LEU A 25 4.80 35.91 24.08
N GLY A 26 5.59 36.80 24.69
CA GLY A 26 6.89 37.24 24.22
C GLY A 26 7.86 36.09 23.98
N GLU A 27 8.64 36.24 22.92
CA GLU A 27 9.81 35.41 22.64
C GLU A 27 10.85 35.65 23.74
N VAL A 28 10.93 34.71 24.69
CA VAL A 28 12.07 34.59 25.60
C VAL A 28 12.64 33.19 25.38
N ASN A 29 13.81 33.14 24.75
CA ASN A 29 14.65 31.96 24.52
C ASN A 29 14.13 30.87 23.55
N GLY A 30 14.00 31.20 22.25
CA GLY A 30 14.38 30.32 21.13
C GLY A 30 13.69 28.96 20.90
N GLU A 31 12.95 28.41 21.84
CA GLU A 31 12.17 27.17 21.71
C GLU A 31 10.69 27.56 21.60
N ARG A 32 10.14 27.51 20.38
CA ARG A 32 8.69 27.64 20.21
C ARG A 32 8.03 26.47 20.93
N SER A 33 7.34 26.76 22.04
CA SER A 33 6.48 25.81 22.74
C SER A 33 5.64 25.02 21.73
N PRO A 34 5.58 23.69 21.84
CA PRO A 34 4.90 22.88 20.86
C PRO A 34 3.43 23.29 20.78
N SER A 35 2.98 23.66 19.59
CA SER A 35 1.59 24.07 19.36
C SER A 35 0.66 22.88 19.57
N LEU A 36 -0.14 22.93 20.63
CA LEU A 36 -1.25 22.02 20.86
C LEU A 36 -2.48 22.52 20.11
N ILE A 37 -3.25 21.61 19.53
CA ILE A 37 -4.56 21.90 18.94
C ILE A 37 -5.61 20.96 19.50
N THR A 38 -6.87 21.41 19.48
CA THR A 38 -8.02 20.55 19.76
C THR A 38 -8.76 20.30 18.45
N ARG A 39 -8.95 19.03 18.07
CA ARG A 39 -9.66 18.62 16.85
C ARG A 39 -10.83 17.69 17.20
N LYS A 40 -11.97 17.89 16.57
CA LYS A 40 -13.09 16.93 16.63
C LYS A 40 -12.86 15.79 15.64
N VAL A 41 -13.11 14.56 16.08
CA VAL A 41 -13.03 13.35 15.25
C VAL A 41 -14.21 13.30 14.28
N LYS A 42 -13.94 13.08 13.00
CA LYS A 42 -14.97 12.81 11.98
C LYS A 42 -15.34 11.33 11.99
N ALA A 43 -16.52 11.00 11.46
CA ALA A 43 -16.96 9.62 11.34
C ALA A 43 -15.93 8.76 10.58
N GLY A 44 -15.49 7.67 11.21
CA GLY A 44 -14.50 6.73 10.65
C GLY A 44 -13.03 7.18 10.75
N GLU A 45 -12.72 8.34 11.32
CA GLU A 45 -11.33 8.74 11.58
C GLU A 45 -10.73 7.93 12.74
N THR A 46 -9.44 7.62 12.62
CA THR A 46 -8.61 7.07 13.70
C THR A 46 -7.54 8.09 14.08
N ILE A 47 -6.92 7.95 15.26
CA ILE A 47 -5.79 8.82 15.63
C ILE A 47 -4.67 8.74 14.56
N ARG A 48 -4.44 7.55 14.00
CA ARG A 48 -3.46 7.33 12.92
C ARG A 48 -3.83 8.04 11.62
N SER A 49 -5.08 8.01 11.18
CA SER A 49 -5.48 8.74 9.96
C SER A 49 -5.32 10.25 10.14
N ILE A 50 -5.68 10.78 11.32
CA ILE A 50 -5.49 12.19 11.68
C ILE A 50 -4.00 12.55 11.70
N GLY A 51 -3.15 11.69 12.26
CA GLY A 51 -1.70 11.88 12.28
C GLY A 51 -1.12 12.00 10.87
N ARG A 52 -1.46 11.10 9.96
CA ARG A 52 -1.00 11.15 8.55
C ARG A 52 -1.39 12.46 7.87
N GLU A 53 -2.63 12.91 8.05
CA GLU A 53 -3.10 14.18 7.50
C GLU A 53 -2.28 15.37 8.03
N LEU A 54 -2.05 15.44 9.35
CA LEU A 54 -1.33 16.54 9.97
C LEU A 54 0.15 16.57 9.56
N TYR A 55 0.81 15.41 9.43
CA TYR A 55 2.18 15.34 8.92
C TYR A 55 2.26 15.80 7.46
N MET A 56 1.31 15.39 6.61
CA MET A 56 1.25 15.86 5.22
C MET A 56 1.05 17.38 5.14
N GLN A 57 0.12 17.93 5.92
CA GLN A 57 -0.15 19.37 5.93
C GLN A 57 1.00 20.19 6.49
N ARG A 58 1.66 19.73 7.56
CA ARG A 58 2.72 20.49 8.25
C ARG A 58 4.09 20.30 7.63
N GLN A 59 4.43 19.08 7.22
CA GLN A 59 5.78 18.72 6.80
C GLN A 59 5.88 18.36 5.31
N GLY A 60 4.75 18.24 4.59
CA GLY A 60 4.76 17.86 3.18
C GLY A 60 5.22 16.42 2.92
N ARG A 61 5.18 15.55 3.93
CA ARG A 61 5.54 14.13 3.83
C ARG A 61 4.64 13.26 4.70
N LEU A 62 4.60 11.96 4.40
CA LEU A 62 4.00 10.97 5.28
C LEU A 62 4.92 10.70 6.49
N PRO A 63 4.36 10.47 7.68
CA PRO A 63 5.12 10.01 8.83
C PRO A 63 5.57 8.56 8.61
N SER A 64 6.71 8.19 9.19
CA SER A 64 7.07 6.78 9.38
C SER A 64 6.15 6.10 10.40
N ASP A 65 6.13 4.76 10.44
CA ASP A 65 5.31 4.03 11.41
C ASP A 65 5.68 4.30 12.86
N ILE A 66 6.97 4.52 13.14
CA ILE A 66 7.45 4.88 14.48
C ILE A 66 6.88 6.24 14.88
N GLU A 67 6.99 7.25 14.01
CA GLU A 67 6.42 8.58 14.24
C GLU A 67 4.91 8.52 14.42
N LEU A 68 4.21 7.69 13.64
CA LEU A 68 2.77 7.56 13.73
C LEU A 68 2.33 6.87 15.03
N LYS A 69 3.10 5.87 15.50
CA LYS A 69 2.89 5.21 16.80
C LYS A 69 3.15 6.18 17.96
N GLU A 70 4.21 6.98 17.89
CA GLU A 70 4.50 8.03 18.88
C GLU A 70 3.39 9.09 18.91
N PHE A 71 2.95 9.53 17.73
CA PHE A 71 1.83 10.46 17.58
C PHE A 71 0.54 9.91 18.20
N GLU A 72 0.23 8.63 17.94
CA GLU A 72 -0.95 7.95 18.48
C GLU A 72 -0.92 7.89 20.00
N LEU A 73 0.23 7.50 20.58
CA LEU A 73 0.41 7.41 22.03
C LEU A 73 0.36 8.78 22.72
N ASP A 74 1.02 9.80 22.16
CA ASP A 74 1.01 11.16 22.73
C ASP A 74 -0.40 11.77 22.66
N THR A 75 -1.09 11.62 21.53
CA THR A 75 -2.47 12.11 21.36
C THR A 75 -3.43 11.39 22.30
N GLY A 76 -3.33 10.05 22.40
CA GLY A 76 -4.14 9.27 23.31
C GLY A 76 -3.97 9.72 24.76
N ARG A 77 -2.71 9.84 25.21
CA ARG A 77 -2.38 10.32 26.56
C ARG A 77 -2.94 11.72 26.85
N ARG A 78 -2.81 12.67 25.91
CA ARG A 78 -3.31 14.04 26.08
C ARG A 78 -4.83 14.15 26.05
N SER A 79 -5.49 13.19 25.40
CA SER A 79 -6.94 13.14 25.25
C SER A 79 -7.62 12.25 26.30
N GLY A 80 -6.88 11.72 27.27
CA GLY A 80 -7.41 10.82 28.30
C GLY A 80 -7.77 9.42 27.81
N LEU A 81 -7.18 8.96 26.71
CA LEU A 81 -7.40 7.62 26.12
C LEU A 81 -6.29 6.68 26.58
N HIS A 82 -6.57 5.96 27.67
CA HIS A 82 -5.58 5.17 28.38
C HIS A 82 -5.38 3.79 27.76
N THR A 83 -6.44 3.20 27.22
CA THR A 83 -6.43 1.86 26.65
C THR A 83 -6.26 1.88 25.14
N LYS A 84 -5.82 0.76 24.57
CA LYS A 84 -5.76 0.58 23.10
C LYS A 84 -7.16 0.67 22.49
N TYR A 85 -8.15 0.04 23.14
CA TYR A 85 -9.54 0.04 22.69
C TYR A 85 -10.09 1.47 22.52
N GLU A 86 -9.88 2.35 23.50
CA GLU A 86 -10.32 3.76 23.43
C GLU A 86 -9.64 4.54 22.31
N ARG A 87 -8.39 4.21 21.97
CA ARG A 87 -7.66 4.85 20.86
C ARG A 87 -8.15 4.37 19.49
N ASP A 88 -8.55 3.10 19.41
CA ASP A 88 -9.02 2.47 18.17
C ASP A 88 -10.52 2.76 17.88
N HIS A 89 -11.32 3.06 18.92
CA HIS A 89 -12.77 3.23 18.84
C HIS A 89 -13.20 4.66 19.19
N LEU A 90 -12.75 5.62 18.39
CA LEU A 90 -13.11 7.02 18.58
C LEU A 90 -14.57 7.28 18.17
N HIS A 91 -15.28 8.09 18.96
CA HIS A 91 -16.62 8.55 18.60
C HIS A 91 -16.55 9.76 17.67
N PRO A 92 -17.48 9.90 16.69
CA PRO A 92 -17.69 11.17 16.01
C PRO A 92 -17.89 12.30 17.02
N ASP A 93 -17.37 13.49 16.71
CA ASP A 93 -17.35 14.68 17.57
C ASP A 93 -16.48 14.60 18.83
N GLN A 94 -15.84 13.47 19.11
CA GLN A 94 -14.87 13.35 20.21
C GLN A 94 -13.73 14.36 20.02
N LYS A 95 -13.38 15.11 21.06
CA LYS A 95 -12.30 16.10 21.03
C LYS A 95 -10.97 15.44 21.36
N LEU A 96 -10.02 15.50 20.45
CA LEU A 96 -8.63 15.10 20.68
C LEU A 96 -7.74 16.31 20.93
N VAL A 97 -6.87 16.21 21.93
CA VAL A 97 -5.81 17.18 22.21
C VAL A 97 -4.53 16.67 21.55
N ILE A 98 -4.12 17.32 20.45
CA ILE A 98 -3.05 16.86 19.58
C ILE A 98 -1.86 17.80 19.68
N LYS A 99 -0.67 17.24 19.90
CA LYS A 99 0.60 17.95 19.70
C LYS A 99 0.95 17.92 18.21
N LEU A 100 1.05 19.10 17.61
CA LEU A 100 1.40 19.17 16.20
C LEU A 100 2.86 18.70 15.97
N PRO A 101 3.12 17.98 14.86
CA PRO A 101 4.47 17.62 14.48
C PRO A 101 5.34 18.88 14.35
N ALA A 102 6.54 18.84 14.93
CA ALA A 102 7.48 19.94 14.78
C ALA A 102 7.76 20.18 13.30
N LEU A 103 7.89 21.44 12.88
CA LEU A 103 8.37 21.75 11.54
C LEU A 103 9.83 21.35 11.48
N THR A 104 10.13 20.21 10.86
CA THR A 104 11.51 19.85 10.55
C THR A 104 12.00 20.90 9.58
N ARG A 105 12.86 21.81 10.06
CA ARG A 105 13.51 22.78 9.19
C ARG A 105 14.23 21.95 8.14
N ALA A 106 13.81 22.06 6.87
CA ALA A 106 14.39 21.29 5.78
C ALA A 106 15.91 21.45 5.89
N ALA A 107 16.60 20.35 6.21
CA ALA A 107 18.04 20.35 6.21
C ALA A 107 18.43 20.81 4.81
N GLY A 108 19.14 21.94 4.73
CA GLY A 108 19.53 22.52 3.45
C GLY A 108 20.22 21.45 2.59
N PRO A 109 20.13 21.55 1.25
CA PRO A 109 20.68 20.55 0.35
C PRO A 109 22.15 20.33 0.69
N VAL A 110 22.48 19.14 1.19
CA VAL A 110 23.85 18.68 1.34
C VAL A 110 24.38 18.52 -0.08
N ALA A 111 25.33 19.36 -0.47
CA ALA A 111 25.92 19.36 -1.79
C ALA A 111 26.65 18.03 -2.03
N SER A 112 26.01 17.12 -2.75
CA SER A 112 26.63 15.91 -3.28
C SER A 112 27.28 16.23 -4.63
N THR A 113 28.61 16.23 -4.65
CA THR A 113 29.46 16.37 -5.84
C THR A 113 29.28 15.13 -6.74
N PRO A 114 28.99 15.26 -8.04
CA PRO A 114 28.97 14.12 -8.95
C PRO A 114 30.35 13.92 -9.58
N GLU A 115 30.97 12.78 -9.30
CA GLU A 115 32.13 12.26 -10.02
C GLU A 115 31.66 11.53 -11.28
N ALA A 116 32.06 12.03 -12.45
CA ALA A 116 31.65 11.53 -13.75
C ALA A 116 32.62 10.45 -14.25
N ALA A 117 32.14 9.22 -14.42
CA ALA A 117 32.83 8.17 -15.16
C ALA A 117 32.11 7.92 -16.49
N ALA A 118 32.83 8.17 -17.59
CA ALA A 118 32.40 7.92 -18.95
C ALA A 118 32.61 6.45 -19.33
N VAL A 119 31.57 5.78 -19.84
CA VAL A 119 31.69 4.47 -20.50
C VAL A 119 30.96 4.53 -21.85
N LYS A 120 31.69 4.19 -22.92
CA LYS A 120 31.19 4.07 -24.31
C LYS A 120 30.54 2.70 -24.55
N PRO A 121 29.64 2.59 -25.55
CA PRO A 121 28.80 1.41 -25.75
C PRO A 121 29.39 0.42 -26.75
N SER A 122 29.15 -0.87 -26.54
CA SER A 122 29.11 -1.87 -27.61
C SER A 122 28.55 -3.17 -27.03
N SER A 123 27.43 -3.65 -27.56
CA SER A 123 27.26 -5.06 -27.95
C SER A 123 25.92 -5.30 -28.63
N GLN A 124 25.99 -6.23 -29.58
CA GLN A 124 25.02 -6.54 -30.62
C GLN A 124 23.75 -7.22 -30.11
N LYS A 125 22.67 -6.93 -30.83
CA LYS A 125 21.31 -7.45 -30.65
C LYS A 125 21.25 -8.92 -31.12
N THR A 126 21.16 -9.85 -30.19
CA THR A 126 20.83 -11.26 -30.49
C THR A 126 19.31 -11.43 -30.45
N ALA A 127 18.73 -11.95 -31.53
CA ALA A 127 17.29 -12.20 -31.64
C ALA A 127 16.84 -13.29 -30.63
N ALA A 128 15.82 -12.97 -29.84
CA ALA A 128 15.20 -13.89 -28.89
C ALA A 128 14.52 -15.06 -29.63
N LYS A 129 14.76 -16.28 -29.15
CA LYS A 129 14.05 -17.48 -29.60
C LYS A 129 12.59 -17.43 -29.14
N PRO A 130 11.64 -18.00 -29.90
CA PRO A 130 10.26 -18.16 -29.46
C PRO A 130 10.23 -19.01 -28.19
N VAL A 131 9.62 -18.49 -27.13
CA VAL A 131 9.34 -19.24 -25.91
C VAL A 131 8.30 -20.30 -26.24
N GLU A 132 8.71 -21.56 -26.16
CA GLU A 132 7.83 -22.72 -26.28
C GLU A 132 6.94 -22.77 -25.03
N THR A 133 5.69 -22.34 -25.18
CA THR A 133 4.66 -22.44 -24.13
C THR A 133 4.37 -23.91 -23.86
N VAL A 134 4.86 -24.41 -22.72
CA VAL A 134 4.48 -25.73 -22.20
C VAL A 134 2.96 -25.75 -21.98
N PRO A 135 2.22 -26.77 -22.46
CA PRO A 135 0.79 -26.88 -22.21
C PRO A 135 0.53 -26.91 -20.70
N ARG A 136 -0.09 -25.85 -20.19
CA ARG A 136 -0.53 -25.76 -18.79
C ARG A 136 -1.65 -26.79 -18.61
N ASP A 137 -1.34 -27.85 -17.89
CA ASP A 137 -2.26 -28.93 -17.56
C ASP A 137 -3.56 -28.31 -17.00
N THR A 138 -4.71 -28.60 -17.61
CA THR A 138 -6.02 -27.98 -17.28
C THR A 138 -6.60 -28.46 -15.93
N ALA A 139 -5.73 -28.82 -14.99
CA ALA A 139 -6.08 -29.08 -13.62
C ALA A 139 -6.78 -27.85 -13.04
N ARG A 140 -7.88 -28.10 -12.33
CA ARG A 140 -8.76 -27.06 -11.75
C ARG A 140 -7.94 -25.91 -11.13
N PRO A 141 -8.37 -24.64 -11.31
CA PRO A 141 -7.67 -23.50 -10.74
C PRO A 141 -7.45 -23.72 -9.24
N ALA A 142 -6.26 -23.34 -8.77
CA ALA A 142 -5.85 -23.61 -7.40
C ALA A 142 -6.74 -22.91 -6.36
N CYS A 143 -7.31 -21.76 -6.72
CA CYS A 143 -8.49 -21.23 -6.05
C CYS A 143 -9.68 -22.09 -6.48
N SER A 144 -10.28 -22.85 -5.55
CA SER A 144 -11.46 -23.68 -5.84
C SER A 144 -12.73 -22.87 -6.15
N GLY A 145 -12.62 -21.55 -6.33
CA GLY A 145 -13.72 -20.61 -6.55
C GLY A 145 -13.80 -20.15 -8.00
N SER A 146 -14.90 -19.47 -8.34
CA SER A 146 -15.05 -18.81 -9.63
C SER A 146 -14.03 -17.67 -9.79
N TYR A 147 -13.89 -17.16 -11.02
CA TYR A 147 -13.10 -15.94 -11.29
C TYR A 147 -13.50 -14.76 -10.37
N ASP A 148 -14.76 -14.71 -9.94
CA ASP A 148 -15.26 -13.72 -8.99
C ASP A 148 -14.57 -13.82 -7.63
N GLU A 149 -14.34 -15.04 -7.14
CA GLU A 149 -13.70 -15.22 -5.85
C GLU A 149 -12.27 -14.68 -5.82
N MET A 150 -11.50 -14.98 -6.88
CA MET A 150 -10.15 -14.41 -7.03
C MET A 150 -10.19 -12.89 -7.08
N ASN A 151 -11.15 -12.31 -7.80
CA ASN A 151 -11.31 -10.85 -7.86
C ASN A 151 -11.70 -10.24 -6.50
N MET A 152 -12.52 -10.93 -5.69
CA MET A 152 -12.84 -10.49 -4.33
C MET A 152 -11.60 -10.46 -3.47
N ILE A 153 -10.85 -11.57 -3.39
CA ILE A 153 -9.61 -11.66 -2.62
C ILE A 153 -8.63 -10.57 -3.08
N ALA A 154 -8.44 -10.44 -4.39
CA ALA A 154 -7.57 -9.42 -4.97
C ALA A 154 -8.00 -8.00 -4.59
N SER A 155 -9.30 -7.72 -4.61
CA SER A 155 -9.86 -6.42 -4.18
C SER A 155 -9.56 -6.14 -2.71
N TRP A 156 -9.69 -7.13 -1.83
CA TRP A 156 -9.43 -6.95 -0.40
C TRP A 156 -7.94 -6.72 -0.10
N VAL A 157 -7.06 -7.50 -0.73
CA VAL A 157 -5.60 -7.32 -0.59
C VAL A 157 -5.19 -5.94 -1.11
N THR A 158 -5.68 -5.53 -2.28
CA THR A 158 -5.34 -4.23 -2.88
C THR A 158 -5.95 -3.04 -2.13
N HIS A 159 -7.13 -3.20 -1.53
CA HIS A 159 -7.74 -2.20 -0.67
C HIS A 159 -6.85 -1.86 0.54
N ASN A 160 -6.18 -2.87 1.12
CA ASN A 160 -5.25 -2.68 2.23
C ASN A 160 -3.96 -1.93 1.82
N GLU A 161 -3.65 -1.85 0.52
CA GLU A 161 -2.40 -1.26 0.03
C GLU A 161 -2.53 0.20 -0.39
N ALA A 162 -3.42 0.51 -1.34
CA ALA A 162 -3.25 1.72 -2.15
C ALA A 162 -4.53 2.56 -2.37
N GLY A 163 -5.64 2.20 -1.72
CA GLY A 163 -6.88 2.99 -1.71
C GLY A 163 -7.52 3.21 -3.10
N PRO A 164 -8.37 4.24 -3.29
CA PRO A 164 -9.16 4.42 -4.52
C PRO A 164 -8.34 4.78 -5.77
N LYS A 165 -7.07 5.18 -5.61
CA LYS A 165 -6.14 5.48 -6.71
C LYS A 165 -5.05 4.44 -6.86
N ALA A 166 -5.31 3.20 -6.45
CA ALA A 166 -4.31 2.13 -6.36
C ALA A 166 -3.47 1.96 -7.64
N TYR A 167 -4.10 1.94 -8.81
CA TYR A 167 -3.41 1.83 -10.11
C TYR A 167 -2.35 2.89 -10.38
N GLN A 168 -2.57 4.09 -9.84
CA GLN A 168 -1.72 5.26 -10.06
C GLN A 168 -0.85 5.58 -8.85
N ALA A 169 -0.89 4.75 -7.81
CA ALA A 169 -0.13 4.96 -6.61
C ALA A 169 1.37 4.97 -6.94
N PHE A 170 2.07 5.98 -6.42
CA PHE A 170 3.51 6.12 -6.54
C PHE A 170 4.04 6.58 -5.19
N ASN A 171 4.69 5.67 -4.47
CA ASN A 171 5.43 5.99 -3.27
C ASN A 171 6.90 6.20 -3.65
N PRO A 172 7.47 7.39 -3.42
CA PRO A 172 8.86 7.67 -3.80
C PRO A 172 9.89 6.91 -2.97
N ASN A 173 9.52 6.38 -1.80
CA ASN A 173 10.42 5.59 -0.96
C ASN A 173 9.63 4.69 0.00
N ASP A 174 9.59 3.39 -0.27
CA ASP A 174 8.97 2.40 0.58
C ASP A 174 9.97 1.83 1.61
N MET A 175 10.17 2.57 2.70
CA MET A 175 11.04 2.15 3.82
C MET A 175 12.46 1.74 3.40
N GLY A 176 13.04 2.42 2.41
CA GLY A 176 14.37 2.13 1.89
C GLY A 176 14.41 1.10 0.76
N ASN A 177 13.27 0.50 0.39
CA ASN A 177 13.14 -0.47 -0.70
C ASN A 177 13.06 0.18 -2.10
N GLY A 178 13.31 1.48 -2.21
CA GLY A 178 13.13 2.25 -3.45
C GLY A 178 11.68 2.65 -3.64
N ILE A 179 11.26 2.88 -4.87
CA ILE A 179 9.85 3.21 -5.15
C ILE A 179 8.94 1.98 -4.97
N SER A 180 7.69 2.21 -4.59
CA SER A 180 6.60 1.24 -4.73
C SER A 180 5.48 1.85 -5.57
N VAL A 181 4.91 1.05 -6.47
CA VAL A 181 3.94 1.59 -7.45
C VAL A 181 2.74 0.70 -7.67
N GLY A 182 1.64 1.31 -8.07
CA GLY A 182 0.48 0.62 -8.61
C GLY A 182 -0.29 -0.22 -7.59
N LEU A 183 -1.09 -1.12 -8.16
CA LEU A 183 -2.19 -1.82 -7.50
C LEU A 183 -1.77 -2.68 -6.30
N MET A 184 -0.61 -3.33 -6.40
CA MET A 184 -0.04 -4.21 -5.36
C MET A 184 1.17 -3.59 -4.67
N GLN A 185 1.41 -2.28 -4.85
CA GLN A 185 2.61 -1.60 -4.35
C GLN A 185 3.90 -2.34 -4.77
N TRP A 186 4.03 -2.59 -6.08
CA TRP A 186 5.14 -3.31 -6.69
C TRP A 186 6.46 -2.62 -6.35
N ASN A 187 7.19 -3.24 -5.41
CA ASN A 187 8.37 -2.66 -4.80
C ASN A 187 9.62 -2.84 -5.67
N GLN A 188 10.46 -1.81 -5.72
CA GLN A 188 11.65 -1.77 -6.56
C GLN A 188 12.73 -2.79 -6.14
N LYS A 189 13.21 -2.74 -4.89
CA LYS A 189 14.37 -3.54 -4.46
C LYS A 189 14.03 -4.96 -4.06
N ARG A 190 13.00 -5.10 -3.23
CA ARG A 190 12.58 -6.38 -2.63
C ARG A 190 11.31 -6.97 -3.25
N GLY A 191 10.64 -6.22 -4.12
CA GLY A 191 9.37 -6.62 -4.72
C GLY A 191 9.50 -7.09 -6.16
N LYS A 192 8.36 -7.06 -6.86
CA LYS A 192 8.19 -7.51 -8.25
C LYS A 192 8.04 -6.35 -9.24
N LEU A 193 8.60 -5.16 -8.95
CA LEU A 193 8.63 -4.08 -9.94
C LEU A 193 9.37 -4.47 -11.24
N PRO A 194 10.49 -5.21 -11.21
CA PRO A 194 11.13 -5.70 -12.44
C PRO A 194 10.17 -6.55 -13.28
N ASP A 195 9.50 -7.52 -12.67
CA ASP A 195 8.55 -8.41 -13.33
C ASP A 195 7.38 -7.61 -13.94
N LEU A 196 6.91 -6.56 -13.27
CA LEU A 196 5.87 -5.66 -13.78
C LEU A 196 6.31 -4.88 -15.03
N LEU A 197 7.56 -4.39 -15.03
CA LEU A 197 8.11 -3.66 -16.17
C LEU A 197 8.34 -4.57 -17.37
N GLU A 198 8.87 -5.77 -17.14
CA GLU A 198 9.03 -6.81 -18.16
C GLU A 198 7.69 -7.21 -18.76
N ALA A 199 6.69 -7.51 -17.93
CA ALA A 199 5.34 -7.84 -18.39
C ALA A 199 4.67 -6.71 -19.17
N TRP A 200 4.95 -5.44 -18.84
CA TRP A 200 4.53 -4.33 -19.71
C TRP A 200 5.20 -4.46 -21.06
N HIS A 201 6.53 -4.48 -21.07
CA HIS A 201 7.30 -4.48 -22.31
C HIS A 201 6.85 -5.60 -23.25
N ASP A 202 6.66 -6.80 -22.72
CA ASP A 202 6.16 -7.95 -23.50
C ASP A 202 4.75 -7.71 -24.06
N ARG A 203 3.90 -7.01 -23.32
CA ARG A 203 2.56 -6.64 -23.77
C ARG A 203 2.57 -5.60 -24.88
N ASN A 204 3.40 -4.55 -24.76
CA ASN A 204 3.48 -3.46 -25.73
C ASN A 204 4.86 -2.77 -25.72
N PRO A 205 5.83 -3.31 -26.47
CA PRO A 205 7.22 -2.84 -26.41
C PRO A 205 7.34 -1.42 -26.97
N ASN A 206 6.63 -1.09 -28.05
CA ASN A 206 6.66 0.24 -28.66
C ASN A 206 6.20 1.36 -27.69
N LYS A 207 5.21 1.06 -26.83
CA LYS A 207 4.69 2.03 -25.86
C LYS A 207 5.60 2.13 -24.64
N PHE A 208 6.14 0.99 -24.20
CA PHE A 208 7.18 0.94 -23.17
C PHE A 208 8.38 1.81 -23.58
N ASP A 209 8.90 1.60 -24.79
CA ASP A 209 10.04 2.33 -25.36
C ASP A 209 9.76 3.84 -25.45
N ARG A 210 8.54 4.21 -25.82
CA ARG A 210 8.10 5.61 -25.85
C ARG A 210 8.09 6.25 -24.46
N TYR A 211 7.73 5.51 -23.42
CA TYR A 211 7.60 6.05 -22.06
C TYR A 211 8.94 6.15 -21.34
N PHE A 212 9.83 5.19 -21.54
CA PHE A 212 11.11 5.12 -20.84
C PHE A 212 12.32 5.55 -21.68
N GLY A 213 12.16 5.64 -23.00
CA GLY A 213 13.14 6.18 -23.93
C GLY A 213 14.46 5.43 -23.87
N ARG A 214 15.55 6.16 -23.56
CA ARG A 214 16.90 5.58 -23.49
C ARG A 214 17.09 4.52 -22.39
N TYR A 215 16.18 4.45 -21.41
CA TYR A 215 16.27 3.49 -20.32
C TYR A 215 15.49 2.20 -20.57
N SER A 216 14.85 2.06 -21.73
CA SER A 216 13.92 0.94 -21.96
C SER A 216 14.63 -0.41 -21.88
N ASP A 217 15.75 -0.57 -22.60
CA ASP A 217 16.58 -1.78 -22.50
C ASP A 217 17.13 -2.01 -21.07
N ASP A 218 17.48 -0.92 -20.38
CA ASP A 218 18.01 -1.00 -19.02
C ASP A 218 16.95 -1.51 -18.03
N LEU A 219 15.70 -1.08 -18.18
CA LEU A 219 14.58 -1.44 -17.32
C LEU A 219 14.13 -2.91 -17.47
N LEU A 220 14.58 -3.61 -18.51
CA LEU A 220 14.39 -5.05 -18.64
C LEU A 220 15.43 -5.85 -17.83
N ARG A 221 16.43 -5.18 -17.26
CA ARG A 221 17.44 -5.84 -16.42
C ARG A 221 17.09 -5.61 -14.96
N THR A 222 16.77 -6.69 -14.25
CA THR A 222 16.42 -6.67 -12.82
C THR A 222 17.42 -5.89 -11.96
N ALA A 223 18.73 -6.06 -12.20
CA ALA A 223 19.77 -5.37 -11.45
C ALA A 223 19.67 -3.84 -11.61
N PHE A 224 19.48 -3.36 -12.85
CA PHE A 224 19.31 -1.94 -13.09
C PHE A 224 18.05 -1.40 -12.41
N VAL A 225 16.91 -2.09 -12.54
CA VAL A 225 15.65 -1.64 -11.90
C VAL A 225 15.83 -1.52 -10.39
N LYS A 226 16.53 -2.46 -9.74
CA LYS A 226 16.76 -2.44 -8.29
C LYS A 226 17.64 -1.27 -7.82
N ASP A 227 18.56 -0.82 -8.67
CA ASP A 227 19.52 0.25 -8.32
C ASP A 227 19.14 1.63 -8.88
N ALA A 228 18.22 1.69 -9.85
CA ALA A 228 17.84 2.93 -10.53
C ALA A 228 17.18 3.94 -9.58
N ASP A 229 17.60 5.20 -9.64
CA ASP A 229 16.94 6.27 -8.90
C ASP A 229 15.70 6.78 -9.66
N PHE A 230 14.57 6.06 -9.54
CA PHE A 230 13.31 6.48 -10.14
C PHE A 230 12.79 7.82 -9.62
N ASN A 231 13.20 8.27 -8.44
CA ASN A 231 12.67 9.50 -7.86
C ASN A 231 13.51 10.73 -8.24
N GLY A 232 14.83 10.59 -8.29
CA GLY A 232 15.75 11.65 -8.71
C GLY A 232 15.99 11.72 -10.22
N ASN A 233 15.71 10.65 -10.98
CA ASN A 233 15.79 10.66 -12.43
C ASN A 233 14.46 11.09 -13.07
N ALA A 234 14.42 12.33 -13.58
CA ALA A 234 13.20 12.92 -14.15
C ALA A 234 12.58 12.10 -15.28
N THR A 235 13.40 11.46 -16.13
CA THR A 235 12.90 10.64 -17.23
C THR A 235 12.25 9.36 -16.72
N LEU A 236 12.89 8.64 -15.81
CA LEU A 236 12.34 7.42 -15.21
C LEU A 236 11.06 7.71 -14.43
N LYS A 237 11.05 8.77 -13.63
CA LYS A 237 9.88 9.22 -12.86
C LYS A 237 8.71 9.53 -13.77
N ALA A 238 8.93 10.37 -14.79
CA ALA A 238 7.88 10.77 -15.72
C ALA A 238 7.39 9.57 -16.55
N GLY A 239 8.29 8.67 -16.97
CA GLY A 239 7.94 7.42 -17.64
C GLY A 239 7.04 6.55 -16.78
N MET A 240 7.40 6.35 -15.50
CA MET A 240 6.61 5.56 -14.55
C MET A 240 5.24 6.20 -14.26
N GLN A 241 5.18 7.53 -14.08
CA GLN A 241 3.89 8.21 -13.86
C GLN A 241 2.96 8.13 -15.08
N LYS A 242 3.51 8.26 -16.30
CA LYS A 242 2.75 8.03 -17.54
C LYS A 242 2.27 6.59 -17.65
N ALA A 243 3.16 5.65 -17.35
CA ALA A 243 2.87 4.23 -17.31
C ALA A 243 1.68 3.93 -16.39
N LEU A 244 1.73 4.39 -15.14
CA LEU A 244 0.69 4.20 -14.13
C LEU A 244 -0.68 4.79 -14.53
N ALA A 245 -0.69 5.89 -15.28
CA ALA A 245 -1.91 6.51 -15.79
C ALA A 245 -2.52 5.77 -16.99
N ASP A 246 -1.77 4.87 -17.64
CA ASP A 246 -2.18 4.22 -18.87
C ASP A 246 -3.04 2.97 -18.63
N ARG A 247 -4.14 2.86 -19.38
CA ARG A 247 -5.09 1.74 -19.23
C ARG A 247 -4.51 0.38 -19.59
N GLU A 248 -3.59 0.33 -20.54
CA GLU A 248 -2.96 -0.93 -20.96
C GLU A 248 -2.06 -1.46 -19.85
N PHE A 249 -1.33 -0.58 -19.16
CA PHE A 249 -0.59 -0.98 -17.97
C PHE A 249 -1.46 -1.48 -16.86
N GLN A 250 -2.60 -0.82 -16.64
CA GLN A 250 -3.53 -1.18 -15.59
C GLN A 250 -4.03 -2.61 -15.85
N GLY A 251 -4.20 -2.98 -17.12
CA GLY A 251 -4.43 -4.36 -17.55
C GLY A 251 -3.29 -5.32 -17.19
N VAL A 252 -2.03 -4.92 -17.38
CA VAL A 252 -0.85 -5.72 -16.98
C VAL A 252 -0.80 -5.90 -15.45
N GLN A 253 -1.00 -4.81 -14.68
CA GLN A 253 -1.07 -4.86 -13.22
C GLN A 253 -2.18 -5.82 -12.74
N LEU A 254 -3.34 -5.82 -13.40
CA LEU A 254 -4.44 -6.74 -13.12
C LEU A 254 -4.07 -8.21 -13.40
N SER A 255 -3.41 -8.49 -14.53
CA SER A 255 -2.95 -9.85 -14.87
C SER A 255 -2.00 -10.39 -13.81
N LEU A 256 -0.95 -9.65 -13.50
CA LEU A 256 0.05 -10.06 -12.51
C LEU A 256 -0.53 -10.17 -11.10
N ARG A 257 -1.47 -9.30 -10.73
CA ARG A 257 -2.22 -9.43 -9.47
C ARG A 257 -2.99 -10.75 -9.46
N ASN A 258 -3.70 -11.09 -10.53
CA ASN A 258 -4.49 -12.32 -10.58
C ASN A 258 -3.59 -13.56 -10.49
N GLU A 259 -2.46 -13.57 -11.19
CA GLU A 259 -1.43 -14.62 -11.07
C GLU A 259 -0.92 -14.74 -9.63
N HIS A 260 -0.67 -13.62 -8.96
CA HIS A 260 -0.26 -13.59 -7.56
C HIS A 260 -1.33 -14.18 -6.62
N ILE A 261 -2.62 -13.91 -6.86
CA ILE A 261 -3.72 -14.50 -6.09
C ILE A 261 -3.84 -16.01 -6.37
N GLU A 262 -3.67 -16.44 -7.60
CA GLU A 262 -3.65 -17.87 -7.96
C GLU A 262 -2.53 -18.61 -7.22
N GLU A 263 -1.30 -18.09 -7.26
CA GLU A 263 -0.16 -18.61 -6.49
C GLU A 263 -0.46 -18.64 -4.98
N SER A 264 -1.18 -17.63 -4.49
CA SER A 264 -1.54 -17.54 -3.08
C SER A 264 -2.54 -18.60 -2.66
N CYS A 265 -3.51 -18.91 -3.52
CA CYS A 265 -4.44 -20.01 -3.30
C CYS A 265 -3.75 -21.38 -3.31
N GLU A 266 -2.74 -21.58 -4.16
CA GLU A 266 -1.93 -22.80 -4.14
C GLU A 266 -1.26 -22.98 -2.77
N VAL A 267 -0.61 -21.93 -2.27
CA VAL A 267 0.03 -21.96 -0.96
C VAL A 267 -1.00 -22.16 0.15
N ALA A 268 -2.16 -21.50 0.07
CA ALA A 268 -3.23 -21.69 1.05
C ALA A 268 -3.68 -23.15 1.09
N ARG A 269 -3.88 -23.77 -0.08
CA ARG A 269 -4.25 -25.19 -0.21
C ARG A 269 -3.17 -26.13 0.31
N ASP A 270 -1.89 -25.88 0.01
CA ASP A 270 -0.76 -26.69 0.53
C ASP A 270 -0.78 -26.74 2.06
N PHE A 271 -1.19 -25.64 2.69
CA PHE A 271 -1.35 -25.52 4.12
C PHE A 271 -2.81 -25.67 4.57
N ARG A 272 -3.71 -26.29 3.80
CA ARG A 272 -5.11 -26.58 4.21
C ARG A 272 -5.91 -25.36 4.71
N PHE A 273 -5.65 -24.17 4.17
CA PHE A 273 -6.50 -22.98 4.31
C PHE A 273 -7.43 -22.94 3.10
N THR A 274 -8.60 -23.54 3.25
CA THR A 274 -9.53 -23.80 2.14
C THR A 274 -10.68 -22.83 2.08
N SER A 275 -11.01 -22.17 3.20
CA SER A 275 -12.05 -21.15 3.25
C SER A 275 -11.63 -19.89 2.50
N LEU A 276 -12.61 -19.13 2.01
CA LEU A 276 -12.42 -17.79 1.45
C LEU A 276 -11.60 -16.89 2.38
N ARG A 277 -11.89 -16.93 3.70
CA ARG A 277 -11.16 -16.20 4.73
C ARG A 277 -9.68 -16.62 4.79
N GLY A 278 -9.42 -17.93 4.86
CA GLY A 278 -8.08 -18.48 4.91
C GLY A 278 -7.25 -18.13 3.69
N ARG A 279 -7.82 -18.28 2.48
CA ARG A 279 -7.16 -17.90 1.22
C ARG A 279 -6.83 -16.41 1.15
N ALA A 280 -7.76 -15.55 1.57
CA ALA A 280 -7.53 -14.10 1.58
C ALA A 280 -6.40 -13.70 2.54
N ILE A 281 -6.34 -14.29 3.74
CA ILE A 281 -5.27 -14.04 4.71
C ILE A 281 -3.93 -14.52 4.18
N VAL A 282 -3.87 -15.68 3.53
CA VAL A 282 -2.63 -16.19 2.92
C VAL A 282 -2.17 -15.30 1.77
N ALA A 283 -3.08 -14.80 0.93
CA ALA A 283 -2.75 -13.85 -0.12
C ALA A 283 -2.19 -12.53 0.43
N ASP A 284 -2.81 -11.98 1.46
CA ASP A 284 -2.32 -10.79 2.16
C ASP A 284 -0.91 -10.99 2.74
N LEU A 285 -0.67 -12.17 3.33
CA LEU A 285 0.65 -12.54 3.83
C LEU A 285 1.70 -12.62 2.73
N ILE A 286 1.39 -13.25 1.60
CA ILE A 286 2.32 -13.34 0.46
C ILE A 286 2.62 -11.97 -0.10
N ASN A 287 1.64 -11.06 -0.14
CA ASN A 287 1.89 -9.68 -0.56
C ASN A 287 2.91 -8.97 0.36
N GLN A 288 2.80 -9.17 1.68
CA GLN A 288 3.68 -8.52 2.66
C GLN A 288 5.05 -9.17 2.81
N LEU A 289 5.11 -10.51 2.82
CA LEU A 289 6.29 -11.29 3.22
C LEU A 289 6.96 -12.01 2.04
N GLY A 290 6.33 -12.01 0.88
CA GLY A 290 6.66 -12.91 -0.21
C GLY A 290 6.31 -14.37 0.08
N LYS A 291 6.35 -15.21 -0.97
CA LYS A 291 5.96 -16.63 -0.90
C LYS A 291 6.75 -17.42 0.15
N THR A 292 8.07 -17.22 0.21
CA THR A 292 8.95 -17.94 1.14
C THR A 292 8.68 -17.55 2.59
N GLY A 293 8.57 -16.25 2.89
CA GLY A 293 8.28 -15.76 4.24
C GLY A 293 6.92 -16.26 4.74
N THR A 294 5.90 -16.23 3.87
CA THR A 294 4.58 -16.78 4.21
C THR A 294 4.64 -18.28 4.48
N ARG A 295 5.31 -19.08 3.66
CA ARG A 295 5.45 -20.53 3.91
C ARG A 295 6.13 -20.83 5.25
N GLN A 296 7.20 -20.09 5.57
CA GLN A 296 7.87 -20.21 6.87
C GLN A 296 6.92 -19.87 8.01
N LEU A 297 6.12 -18.81 7.88
CA LEU A 297 5.14 -18.42 8.88
C LEU A 297 4.04 -19.48 9.06
N LEU A 298 3.45 -19.95 7.95
CA LEU A 298 2.37 -20.96 7.97
C LEU A 298 2.84 -22.29 8.57
N SER A 299 4.13 -22.64 8.42
CA SER A 299 4.71 -23.85 9.02
C SER A 299 4.76 -23.84 10.56
N ARG A 300 4.63 -22.66 11.18
CA ARG A 300 4.58 -22.51 12.65
C ARG A 300 3.19 -22.76 13.22
N VAL A 301 2.17 -22.87 12.37
CA VAL A 301 0.79 -23.13 12.77
C VAL A 301 0.55 -24.64 12.74
N ALA A 302 0.07 -25.20 13.85
CA ALA A 302 -0.18 -26.63 13.96
C ALA A 302 -1.19 -27.11 12.88
N PRO A 303 -0.87 -28.17 12.11
CA PRO A 303 -1.76 -28.68 11.06
C PRO A 303 -2.95 -29.49 11.59
N ALA A 304 -2.92 -29.88 12.88
CA ALA A 304 -3.99 -30.64 13.53
C ALA A 304 -5.17 -29.78 13.96
N ASP A 305 -4.98 -28.47 14.09
CA ASP A 305 -6.03 -27.52 14.47
C ASP A 305 -7.05 -27.35 13.34
N ASN A 306 -8.29 -27.03 13.69
CA ASN A 306 -9.29 -26.62 12.68
C ASN A 306 -8.90 -25.28 12.04
N GLU A 307 -9.36 -25.02 10.81
CA GLU A 307 -8.94 -23.84 10.04
C GLU A 307 -9.17 -22.51 10.79
N SER A 308 -10.26 -22.40 11.57
CA SER A 308 -10.52 -21.20 12.35
C SER A 308 -9.48 -20.95 13.44
N GLN A 309 -9.12 -21.98 14.20
CA GLN A 309 -8.06 -21.89 15.20
C GLN A 309 -6.71 -21.62 14.55
N ARG A 310 -6.46 -22.21 13.38
CA ARG A 310 -5.23 -21.96 12.61
C ARG A 310 -5.10 -20.51 12.17
N ILE A 311 -6.21 -19.88 11.78
CA ILE A 311 -6.25 -18.45 11.45
C ILE A 311 -5.95 -17.58 12.68
N GLU A 312 -6.51 -17.91 13.86
CA GLU A 312 -6.18 -17.17 15.09
C GLU A 312 -4.72 -17.35 15.49
N ASN A 313 -4.18 -18.56 15.42
CA ASN A 313 -2.76 -18.82 15.66
C ASN A 313 -1.88 -18.06 14.65
N LEU A 314 -2.32 -17.99 13.39
CA LEU A 314 -1.63 -17.25 12.34
C LEU A 314 -1.57 -15.75 12.64
N LYS A 315 -2.64 -15.15 13.19
CA LYS A 315 -2.62 -13.75 13.65
C LYS A 315 -1.49 -13.55 14.65
N HIS A 316 -1.45 -14.35 15.72
CA HIS A 316 -0.44 -14.28 16.78
C HIS A 316 0.99 -14.42 16.29
N VAL A 317 1.29 -15.44 15.47
CA VAL A 317 2.67 -15.62 14.96
C VAL A 317 3.09 -14.52 13.98
N SER A 318 2.15 -13.70 13.53
CA SER A 318 2.33 -12.65 12.54
C SER A 318 2.23 -11.23 13.12
N ASP A 319 2.15 -11.10 14.44
CA ASP A 319 1.90 -9.82 15.15
C ASP A 319 2.99 -8.76 14.89
N ASP A 320 4.21 -9.18 14.56
CA ASP A 320 5.31 -8.27 14.23
C ASP A 320 5.17 -7.60 12.85
N ARG A 321 4.18 -8.01 12.04
CA ARG A 321 3.92 -7.39 10.74
C ARG A 321 3.30 -6.00 10.89
N ILE A 322 3.61 -5.16 9.91
CA ILE A 322 3.05 -3.81 9.81
C ILE A 322 1.53 -3.92 9.67
N ASN A 323 0.81 -3.42 10.66
CA ASN A 323 -0.65 -3.39 10.73
C ASN A 323 -1.31 -4.79 10.63
N ALA A 324 -0.67 -5.83 11.15
CA ALA A 324 -1.14 -7.22 11.06
C ALA A 324 -2.62 -7.37 11.48
N ALA A 325 -2.96 -6.86 12.67
CA ALA A 325 -4.30 -6.96 13.24
C ALA A 325 -5.36 -6.24 12.39
N ASP A 326 -5.08 -5.00 11.99
CA ASP A 326 -6.00 -4.17 11.22
C ASP A 326 -6.30 -4.78 9.85
N ARG A 327 -5.27 -5.31 9.18
CA ARG A 327 -5.41 -5.92 7.85
C ARG A 327 -6.23 -7.20 7.88
N VAL A 328 -5.99 -8.06 8.88
CA VAL A 328 -6.78 -9.27 9.04
C VAL A 328 -8.23 -8.92 9.43
N ALA A 329 -8.44 -7.98 10.34
CA ALA A 329 -9.78 -7.52 10.70
C ALA A 329 -10.56 -6.95 9.49
N ALA A 330 -9.89 -6.19 8.62
CA ALA A 330 -10.47 -5.68 7.39
C ALA A 330 -10.91 -6.83 6.45
N ILE A 331 -10.08 -7.84 6.25
CA ILE A 331 -10.43 -9.03 5.45
C ILE A 331 -11.62 -9.77 6.08
N GLU A 332 -11.62 -9.95 7.41
CA GLU A 332 -12.71 -10.63 8.11
C GLU A 332 -14.05 -9.90 7.99
N GLU A 333 -14.05 -8.57 8.03
CA GLU A 333 -15.26 -7.78 7.78
C GLU A 333 -15.75 -7.95 6.35
N GLN A 334 -14.86 -7.93 5.35
CA GLN A 334 -15.24 -8.12 3.96
C GLN A 334 -15.85 -9.51 3.70
N VAL A 335 -15.26 -10.56 4.28
CA VAL A 335 -15.84 -11.92 4.21
C VAL A 335 -17.23 -11.96 4.84
N ARG A 336 -17.41 -11.28 5.98
CA ARG A 336 -18.70 -11.19 6.68
C ARG A 336 -19.76 -10.50 5.84
N VAL A 337 -19.41 -9.44 5.09
CA VAL A 337 -20.33 -8.77 4.16
C VAL A 337 -20.79 -9.72 3.05
N VAL A 338 -19.87 -10.46 2.43
CA VAL A 338 -20.21 -11.44 1.39
C VAL A 338 -21.17 -12.51 1.92
N TRP A 339 -20.93 -13.04 3.12
CA TRP A 339 -21.82 -14.04 3.73
C TRP A 339 -23.21 -13.50 4.05
N ARG A 340 -23.34 -12.24 4.49
CA ARG A 340 -24.66 -11.62 4.71
C ARG A 340 -25.43 -11.42 3.41
N GLN A 341 -24.75 -11.09 2.32
CA GLN A 341 -25.38 -10.88 1.01
C GLN A 341 -25.72 -12.20 0.31
N GLY A 342 -24.89 -13.23 0.51
CA GLY A 342 -25.06 -14.55 -0.08
C GLY A 342 -25.95 -15.50 0.73
N GLY A 343 -26.69 -15.01 1.72
CA GLY A 343 -27.61 -15.80 2.54
C GLY A 343 -28.78 -16.37 1.75
N GLN A 344 -28.50 -17.49 1.06
CA GLN A 344 -29.41 -18.59 0.84
C GLN A 344 -29.27 -19.61 1.97
#